data_AF-A0A167WGF4-F1
#
_entry.id   AF-A0A167WGF4-F1
#
_cell.length_a   1.000
_cell.length_b   1.000
_cell.length_c   1.000
_cell.angle_alpha   90.00
_cell.angle_beta   90.00
_cell.angle_gamma   90.00
#
_symmetry.space_group_name_H-M   'P 1'
#
loop_
_entity.id
_entity.type
_entity.pdbx_description
1 polymer ?
#
loop_
_entity_poly.entity_id
_entity_poly.type
_entity_poly.pdbx_seq_one_letter_code
_entity_poly.pdbx_strand_id
1 'polypeptide(L)'
;MSMSFAYLTLSVPWLIMSTILASTWSVTCTLLGYIPKSLYGRILRKRLHLLSLPMELLEEVVKNLGWLELLRVRMTCKTLHDISKIRSVRVHLIKRAQACDPYHTPMDRAIEHYTADELEDWAMRRLALVDQWPPTCAQQSCRQRSAYLANGVEQTVLLPGGRWLVSSLEEGGLVVIDLDSPEMRHQSIWEPQEDVDKWPAFGLVYCVDAAATTLTFDLAVHRSDSNVPSAHGIRVKLYFWRVYLSEDGMNFTAQLLNSFWTSGKYPAASVTLTNEYFARIGGGMGGSHCVEIFHWRKTTSDTYSKASLYVVSPSQPLWSCVRLLPEHRVLVVSDHSLSIYHLPEMVSTIDMATEAGPIQSPIHTIPLGGKMRVGGMSRLITDLKETRLVAINGTGIYEFVIPHTLDLAPSSFLLAILQQEPRAQAAIGLNRAILRFHDGSALPFSYSCRNTPLEDPPFVEDTPSIRFQVPRPFMGYSPPKLDEGVGRLTYLQENGTIIVIDLGTYSRHRD
;
A
#
# COMPACT_ATOMS: atom_id res chain seq x y z
N MET A 1 55.60 -15.16 52.34
CA MET A 1 54.62 -14.39 51.56
C MET A 1 54.52 -15.06 50.19
N SER A 2 53.43 -15.80 49.99
CA SER A 2 53.13 -16.57 48.78
C SER A 2 51.99 -15.86 48.06
N MET A 3 52.17 -15.53 46.78
CA MET A 3 51.12 -14.99 45.93
C MET A 3 50.78 -16.02 44.85
N SER A 4 49.52 -16.45 44.88
CA SER A 4 48.91 -17.43 44.00
C SER A 4 48.35 -16.73 42.76
N PHE A 5 48.63 -17.26 41.57
CA PHE A 5 47.99 -16.89 40.30
C PHE A 5 46.86 -17.88 40.02
N ALA A 6 45.62 -17.41 39.92
CA ALA A 6 44.47 -18.19 39.49
C ALA A 6 44.23 -17.99 37.98
N TYR A 7 44.23 -19.09 37.24
CA TYR A 7 43.77 -19.16 35.85
C TYR A 7 42.25 -19.36 35.82
N LEU A 8 41.51 -18.47 35.17
CA LEU A 8 40.09 -18.62 34.84
C LEU A 8 39.97 -19.04 33.38
N THR A 9 39.63 -20.31 33.14
CA THR A 9 39.31 -20.88 31.83
C THR A 9 37.85 -20.62 31.48
N LEU A 10 37.59 -19.71 30.53
CA LEU A 10 36.30 -19.54 29.86
C LEU A 10 36.25 -20.43 28.61
N SER A 11 35.43 -21.48 28.64
CA SER A 11 35.20 -22.34 27.47
C SER A 11 33.72 -22.75 27.35
N VAL A 12 32.84 -21.78 27.09
CA VAL A 12 31.47 -22.05 26.61
C VAL A 12 30.97 -20.89 25.72
N PRO A 13 31.22 -20.94 24.39
CA PRO A 13 30.18 -20.44 23.47
C PRO A 13 29.81 -21.40 22.31
N TRP A 14 30.44 -22.57 22.17
CA TRP A 14 30.27 -23.39 20.95
C TRP A 14 29.10 -24.38 20.95
N LEU A 15 28.57 -24.77 22.12
CA LEU A 15 27.50 -25.78 22.19
C LEU A 15 26.11 -25.24 21.84
N ILE A 16 25.90 -23.91 21.84
CA ILE A 16 24.60 -23.30 21.52
C ILE A 16 24.36 -23.26 20.00
N MET A 17 25.42 -23.33 19.19
CA MET A 17 25.34 -23.22 17.72
C MET A 17 24.78 -24.47 17.03
N SER A 18 24.84 -25.65 17.66
CA SER A 18 24.44 -26.92 17.02
C SER A 18 22.97 -27.27 17.22
N THR A 19 22.35 -26.81 18.31
CA THR A 19 20.99 -27.20 18.72
C THR A 19 19.91 -26.28 18.16
N ILE A 20 20.23 -25.02 17.85
CA ILE A 20 19.25 -24.00 17.40
C ILE A 20 18.96 -24.09 15.88
N LEU A 21 19.84 -24.71 15.09
CA LEU A 21 19.66 -24.84 13.63
C LEU A 21 18.66 -25.94 13.21
N ALA A 22 18.13 -26.74 14.15
CA ALA A 22 17.31 -27.91 13.84
C ALA A 22 15.79 -27.73 14.03
N SER A 23 15.31 -26.65 14.69
CA SER A 23 13.94 -26.63 15.23
C SER A 23 12.93 -25.64 14.62
N THR A 24 13.27 -24.83 13.61
CA THR A 24 12.33 -23.79 13.12
C THR A 24 12.26 -23.67 11.59
N TRP A 25 11.87 -24.71 10.86
CA TRP A 25 11.73 -24.62 9.40
C TRP A 25 10.52 -25.44 8.90
N SER A 26 9.33 -24.83 8.91
CA SER A 26 8.17 -25.32 8.16
C SER A 26 7.56 -24.17 7.35
N VAL A 27 7.18 -24.48 6.11
CA VAL A 27 6.40 -23.66 5.17
C VAL A 27 7.14 -22.57 4.39
N THR A 28 7.83 -22.98 3.31
CA THR A 28 7.72 -22.46 1.92
C THR A 28 9.02 -22.73 1.14
N CYS A 29 9.02 -23.72 0.26
CA CYS A 29 10.11 -23.99 -0.68
C CYS A 29 9.51 -24.59 -1.96
N THR A 30 9.43 -23.81 -3.03
CA THR A 30 9.16 -24.38 -4.36
C THR A 30 10.05 -23.85 -5.49
N LEU A 31 11.02 -22.96 -5.26
CA LEU A 31 11.84 -22.42 -6.37
C LEU A 31 13.36 -22.24 -6.10
N LEU A 32 13.98 -23.05 -5.24
CA LEU A 32 15.45 -23.04 -5.05
C LEU A 32 16.04 -24.46 -5.11
N GLY A 33 16.30 -24.96 -6.33
CA GLY A 33 17.38 -25.94 -6.56
C GLY A 33 18.70 -25.18 -6.65
N TYR A 34 19.85 -25.62 -6.14
CA TYR A 34 20.44 -26.94 -6.35
C TYR A 34 21.56 -27.27 -5.33
N ILE A 35 21.36 -26.99 -4.04
CA ILE A 35 22.25 -27.54 -2.99
C ILE A 35 21.38 -28.25 -1.93
N PRO A 36 21.48 -29.58 -1.77
CA PRO A 36 20.72 -30.31 -0.77
C PRO A 36 20.93 -29.73 0.63
N LYS A 37 19.84 -29.42 1.33
CA LYS A 37 19.83 -28.88 2.71
C LYS A 37 20.68 -29.71 3.70
N SER A 38 20.85 -31.00 3.42
CA SER A 38 21.69 -31.93 4.18
C SER A 38 23.20 -31.71 4.04
N LEU A 39 23.66 -31.02 2.99
CA LEU A 39 25.08 -30.71 2.77
C LEU A 39 25.54 -29.56 3.66
N TYR A 40 24.74 -28.51 3.87
CA TYR A 40 25.12 -27.36 4.72
C TYR A 40 25.41 -27.78 6.17
N GLY A 41 24.55 -28.62 6.77
CA GLY A 41 24.76 -29.13 8.13
C GLY A 41 25.94 -30.09 8.26
N ARG A 42 26.26 -30.86 7.20
CA ARG A 42 27.44 -31.75 7.18
C ARG A 42 28.74 -30.99 6.91
N ILE A 43 28.69 -29.94 6.11
CA ILE A 43 29.81 -29.03 5.85
C ILE A 43 30.19 -28.30 7.14
N LEU A 44 29.21 -27.76 7.88
CA LEU A 44 29.47 -27.05 9.14
C LEU A 44 29.96 -27.98 10.28
N ARG A 45 29.58 -29.26 10.30
CA ARG A 45 30.00 -30.22 11.35
C ARG A 45 31.40 -30.80 11.17
N LYS A 46 31.94 -30.85 9.95
CA LYS A 46 33.28 -31.40 9.68
C LYS A 46 34.30 -30.28 9.42
N ARG A 47 34.72 -29.53 10.44
CA ARG A 47 35.83 -28.53 10.41
C ARG A 47 36.12 -27.96 9.02
N LEU A 48 35.10 -27.53 8.28
CA LEU A 48 35.35 -26.96 6.98
C LEU A 48 35.83 -25.56 7.27
N HIS A 49 37.04 -25.29 6.82
CA HIS A 49 37.57 -23.96 6.73
C HIS A 49 36.69 -23.20 5.72
N LEU A 50 35.47 -22.82 6.09
CA LEU A 50 34.60 -21.97 5.27
C LEU A 50 35.41 -20.75 4.82
N LEU A 51 36.20 -20.20 5.76
CA LEU A 51 37.13 -19.10 5.54
C LEU A 51 38.35 -19.43 4.65
N SER A 52 38.57 -20.68 4.24
CA SER A 52 39.59 -21.03 3.22
C SER A 52 39.03 -21.07 1.81
N LEU A 53 37.72 -20.91 1.63
CA LEU A 53 37.15 -20.74 0.30
C LEU A 53 37.60 -19.39 -0.28
N PRO A 54 37.82 -19.31 -1.60
CA PRO A 54 37.93 -18.04 -2.30
C PRO A 54 36.76 -17.10 -1.97
N MET A 55 37.04 -15.80 -1.96
CA MET A 55 36.09 -14.76 -1.57
C MET A 55 34.80 -14.81 -2.39
N GLU A 56 34.92 -15.12 -3.69
CA GLU A 56 33.82 -15.22 -4.64
C GLU A 56 32.87 -16.35 -4.27
N LEU A 57 33.40 -17.49 -3.82
CA LEU A 57 32.57 -18.61 -3.36
C LEU A 57 31.90 -18.31 -2.03
N LEU A 58 32.58 -17.57 -1.14
CA LEU A 58 31.97 -17.12 0.10
C LEU A 58 30.83 -16.13 -0.14
N GLU A 59 31.02 -15.20 -1.07
CA GLU A 59 29.99 -14.27 -1.50
C GLU A 59 28.76 -15.02 -2.02
N GLU A 60 28.94 -16.02 -2.89
CA GLU A 60 27.84 -16.84 -3.40
C GLU A 60 27.14 -17.65 -2.30
N VAL A 61 27.89 -18.22 -1.34
CA VAL A 61 27.30 -18.89 -0.18
C VAL A 61 26.45 -17.91 0.63
N VAL A 62 26.96 -16.69 0.87
CA VAL A 62 26.27 -15.67 1.66
C VAL A 62 25.03 -15.11 0.95
N LYS A 63 25.04 -14.97 -0.38
CA LYS A 63 23.86 -14.58 -1.17
C LYS A 63 22.68 -15.53 -0.98
N ASN A 64 22.96 -16.82 -0.79
CA ASN A 64 21.92 -17.85 -0.63
C ASN A 64 21.34 -17.94 0.80
N LEU A 65 21.86 -17.16 1.75
CA LEU A 65 21.32 -17.11 3.11
C LEU A 65 20.02 -16.29 3.16
N GLY A 66 19.10 -16.66 4.06
CA GLY A 66 18.01 -15.76 4.44
C GLY A 66 18.55 -14.58 5.25
N TRP A 67 17.72 -13.56 5.41
CA TRP A 67 18.16 -12.31 6.03
C TRP A 67 18.51 -12.49 7.52
N LEU A 68 17.79 -13.36 8.24
CA LEU A 68 18.13 -13.73 9.61
C LEU A 68 19.46 -14.50 9.70
N GLU A 69 19.71 -15.45 8.79
CA GLU A 69 21.00 -16.15 8.75
C GLU A 69 22.13 -15.18 8.39
N LEU A 70 21.89 -14.25 7.47
CA LEU A 70 22.85 -13.22 7.10
C LEU A 70 23.24 -12.36 8.31
N LEU A 71 22.26 -11.95 9.13
CA LEU A 71 22.53 -11.24 10.39
C LEU A 71 23.33 -12.09 11.39
N ARG A 72 23.03 -13.39 11.51
CA ARG A 72 23.77 -14.29 12.40
C ARG A 72 25.22 -14.48 11.95
N VAL A 73 25.43 -14.67 10.66
CA VAL A 73 26.75 -14.86 10.05
C VAL A 73 27.64 -13.61 10.21
N ARG A 74 27.05 -12.40 10.25
CA ARG A 74 27.79 -11.16 10.57
C ARG A 74 28.42 -11.16 11.96
N MET A 75 27.81 -11.85 12.91
CA MET A 75 28.29 -11.89 14.29
C MET A 75 29.38 -12.93 14.51
N THR A 76 29.71 -13.77 13.51
CA THR A 76 30.66 -14.88 13.72
C THR A 76 32.12 -14.45 13.59
N CYS A 77 32.47 -13.66 12.57
CA CYS A 77 33.84 -13.17 12.36
C CYS A 77 33.88 -11.97 11.41
N LYS A 78 35.01 -11.24 11.43
CA LYS A 78 35.23 -10.06 10.60
C LYS A 78 35.09 -10.34 9.09
N THR A 79 35.65 -11.45 8.59
CA THR A 79 35.57 -11.78 7.16
C THR A 79 34.12 -11.95 6.69
N LEU A 80 33.30 -12.67 7.44
CA LEU A 80 31.89 -12.89 7.09
C LEU A 80 31.05 -11.63 7.29
N HIS A 81 31.38 -10.82 8.28
CA HIS A 81 30.84 -9.47 8.42
C HIS A 81 31.11 -8.63 7.16
N ASP A 82 32.35 -8.59 6.69
CA ASP A 82 32.77 -7.82 5.52
C ASP A 82 32.09 -8.33 4.24
N ILE A 83 32.04 -9.66 4.02
CA ILE A 83 31.34 -10.28 2.87
C ILE A 83 29.87 -9.90 2.85
N SER A 84 29.18 -9.97 4.00
CA SER A 84 27.75 -9.69 4.08
C SER A 84 27.38 -8.23 3.78
N LYS A 85 28.37 -7.33 3.75
CA LYS A 85 28.23 -5.91 3.41
C LYS A 85 28.53 -5.63 1.95
N ILE A 86 29.02 -6.62 1.19
CA ILE A 86 29.27 -6.47 -0.24
C ILE A 86 27.97 -6.12 -0.94
N ARG A 87 28.07 -5.17 -1.88
CA ARG A 87 26.94 -4.62 -2.63
C ARG A 87 26.14 -5.72 -3.33
N SER A 88 26.79 -6.67 -3.99
CA SER A 88 26.11 -7.78 -4.70
C SER A 88 25.26 -8.65 -3.76
N VAL A 89 25.71 -8.89 -2.52
CA VAL A 89 24.93 -9.59 -1.47
C VAL A 89 23.70 -8.78 -1.09
N ARG A 90 23.85 -7.48 -0.86
CA ARG A 90 22.74 -6.57 -0.52
C ARG A 90 21.73 -6.42 -1.66
N VAL A 91 22.20 -6.36 -2.91
CA VAL A 91 21.34 -6.37 -4.10
C VAL A 91 20.54 -7.68 -4.20
N HIS A 92 21.16 -8.83 -3.88
CA HIS A 92 20.44 -10.10 -3.84
C HIS A 92 19.35 -10.11 -2.77
N LEU A 93 19.64 -9.53 -1.59
CA LEU A 93 18.67 -9.37 -0.51
C LEU A 93 17.47 -8.50 -0.93
N ILE A 94 17.71 -7.43 -1.69
CA ILE A 94 16.65 -6.58 -2.25
C ILE A 94 15.77 -7.34 -3.23
N LYS A 95 16.37 -8.09 -4.16
CA LYS A 95 15.61 -8.91 -5.11
C LYS A 95 14.69 -9.88 -4.38
N ARG A 96 15.16 -10.47 -3.28
CA ARG A 96 14.33 -11.32 -2.42
C ARG A 96 13.21 -10.54 -1.74
N ALA A 97 13.50 -9.36 -1.19
CA ALA A 97 12.49 -8.48 -0.60
C ALA A 97 11.42 -8.05 -1.61
N GLN A 98 11.80 -7.72 -2.85
CA GLN A 98 10.90 -7.40 -3.96
C GLN A 98 10.05 -8.61 -4.37
N ALA A 99 10.62 -9.82 -4.37
CA ALA A 99 9.87 -11.05 -4.65
C ALA A 99 8.81 -11.37 -3.58
N CYS A 100 9.00 -10.87 -2.35
CA CYS A 100 8.01 -10.98 -1.28
C CYS A 100 6.97 -9.85 -1.28
N ASP A 101 7.15 -8.81 -2.10
CA ASP A 101 6.24 -7.68 -2.17
C ASP A 101 5.09 -7.96 -3.15
N PRO A 102 3.84 -8.06 -2.68
CA PRO A 102 2.69 -8.35 -3.54
C PRO A 102 2.45 -7.27 -4.60
N TYR A 103 2.87 -6.02 -4.37
CA TYR A 103 2.62 -4.91 -5.31
C TYR A 103 3.80 -4.62 -6.24
N HIS A 104 4.87 -5.42 -6.16
CA HIS A 104 6.12 -5.17 -6.90
C HIS A 104 6.56 -3.70 -6.81
N THR A 105 6.55 -3.15 -5.59
CA THR A 105 6.79 -1.73 -5.37
C THR A 105 8.17 -1.33 -5.91
N PRO A 106 8.23 -0.33 -6.79
CA PRO A 106 9.51 0.16 -7.31
C PRO A 106 10.32 0.79 -6.17
N MET A 107 11.65 0.80 -6.33
CA MET A 107 12.51 1.61 -5.48
C MET A 107 12.31 3.10 -5.80
N ASP A 108 12.59 3.98 -4.86
CA ASP A 108 12.43 5.44 -5.06
C ASP A 108 13.33 5.97 -6.18
N ARG A 109 14.47 5.30 -6.41
CA ARG A 109 15.46 5.63 -7.44
C ARG A 109 16.13 4.37 -7.98
N ALA A 110 16.93 4.52 -9.03
CA ALA A 110 17.70 3.41 -9.57
C ALA A 110 18.66 2.84 -8.49
N ILE A 111 18.86 1.53 -8.49
CA ILE A 111 19.58 0.80 -7.42
C ILE A 111 21.01 1.32 -7.24
N GLU A 112 21.63 1.83 -8.32
CA GLU A 112 22.97 2.41 -8.42
C GLU A 112 23.16 3.60 -7.49
N HIS A 113 22.10 4.39 -7.28
CA HIS A 113 22.16 5.62 -6.47
C HIS A 113 22.02 5.38 -4.97
N TYR A 114 21.68 4.16 -4.55
CA TYR A 114 21.64 3.82 -3.14
C TYR A 114 23.01 3.45 -2.62
N THR A 115 23.35 4.04 -1.48
CA THR A 115 24.42 3.56 -0.63
C THR A 115 24.11 2.16 -0.16
N ALA A 116 25.16 1.41 0.17
CA ALA A 116 24.98 0.03 0.57
C ALA A 116 24.17 -0.08 1.88
N ASP A 117 24.23 0.93 2.77
CA ASP A 117 23.45 0.91 4.01
C ASP A 117 21.96 1.21 3.76
N GLU A 118 21.63 2.12 2.84
CA GLU A 118 20.23 2.33 2.44
C GLU A 118 19.64 1.09 1.76
N LEU A 119 20.42 0.39 0.91
CA LEU A 119 19.99 -0.87 0.29
C LEU A 119 19.60 -1.91 1.36
N GLU A 120 20.43 -2.02 2.40
CA GLU A 120 20.15 -2.92 3.51
C GLU A 120 18.92 -2.47 4.30
N ASP A 121 18.85 -1.20 4.71
CA ASP A 121 17.71 -0.68 5.48
C ASP A 121 16.39 -0.81 4.68
N TRP A 122 16.45 -0.66 3.35
CA TRP A 122 15.31 -0.88 2.45
C TRP A 122 14.84 -2.34 2.45
N ALA A 123 15.76 -3.29 2.33
CA ALA A 123 15.43 -4.71 2.28
C ALA A 123 14.98 -5.24 3.64
N MET A 124 15.66 -4.84 4.72
CA MET A 124 15.40 -5.32 6.07
C MET A 124 14.01 -4.92 6.56
N ARG A 125 13.53 -3.70 6.25
CA ARG A 125 12.16 -3.28 6.59
C ARG A 125 11.08 -4.20 6.01
N ARG A 126 11.26 -4.61 4.75
CA ARG A 126 10.30 -5.49 4.05
C ARG A 126 10.40 -6.93 4.54
N LEU A 127 11.62 -7.44 4.71
CA LEU A 127 11.84 -8.82 5.12
C LEU A 127 11.50 -9.07 6.59
N ALA A 128 11.78 -8.11 7.48
CA ALA A 128 11.36 -8.19 8.88
C ALA A 128 9.83 -8.30 8.99
N LEU A 129 9.09 -7.56 8.16
CA LEU A 129 7.63 -7.63 8.12
C LEU A 129 7.10 -8.97 7.61
N VAL A 130 7.81 -9.66 6.72
CA VAL A 130 7.42 -11.01 6.28
C VAL A 130 7.46 -11.99 7.45
N ASP A 131 8.48 -11.90 8.30
CA ASP A 131 8.68 -12.84 9.40
C ASP A 131 7.94 -12.46 10.69
N GLN A 132 7.67 -11.17 10.90
CA GLN A 132 7.13 -10.65 12.17
C GLN A 132 5.65 -10.27 12.11
N TRP A 133 4.97 -10.46 10.97
CA TRP A 133 3.56 -10.10 10.82
C TRP A 133 2.61 -11.29 11.00
N PRO A 134 1.53 -11.17 11.79
CA PRO A 134 1.22 -10.06 12.68
C PRO A 134 2.16 -10.04 13.90
N PRO A 135 2.39 -8.86 14.51
CA PRO A 135 3.26 -8.76 15.67
C PRO A 135 2.74 -9.62 16.83
N THR A 136 3.61 -10.46 17.40
CA THR A 136 3.26 -11.33 18.54
C THR A 136 2.94 -10.53 19.81
N CYS A 137 3.49 -9.32 19.93
CA CYS A 137 3.22 -8.37 21.00
C CYS A 137 3.07 -6.97 20.39
N ALA A 138 1.83 -6.49 20.24
CA ALA A 138 1.53 -5.26 19.52
C ALA A 138 2.07 -4.00 20.21
N GLN A 139 2.20 -4.01 21.53
CA GLN A 139 2.67 -2.84 22.30
C GLN A 139 4.19 -2.63 22.25
N GLN A 140 4.98 -3.66 22.01
CA GLN A 140 6.46 -3.56 22.02
C GLN A 140 7.09 -3.43 20.63
N SER A 141 6.34 -3.72 19.56
CA SER A 141 6.86 -3.84 18.18
C SER A 141 6.47 -2.67 17.25
N CYS A 142 5.58 -1.80 17.71
CA CYS A 142 5.03 -0.73 16.91
C CYS A 142 5.67 0.62 17.26
N ARG A 143 6.16 1.35 16.26
CA ARG A 143 6.57 2.75 16.42
C ARG A 143 5.44 3.65 15.93
N GLN A 144 4.84 4.39 16.86
CA GLN A 144 3.87 5.44 16.55
C GLN A 144 4.55 6.80 16.56
N ARG A 145 4.23 7.62 15.56
CA ARG A 145 4.67 9.01 15.45
C ARG A 145 3.52 9.89 14.96
N SER A 146 3.63 11.19 15.17
CA SER A 146 2.65 12.16 14.69
C SER A 146 3.34 13.35 14.06
N ALA A 147 2.79 13.86 12.95
CA ALA A 147 3.15 15.14 12.39
C ALA A 147 1.93 16.06 12.37
N TYR A 148 2.13 17.29 12.81
CA TYR A 148 1.14 18.36 12.69
C TYR A 148 1.62 19.31 11.60
N LEU A 149 0.77 19.58 10.62
CA LEU A 149 1.00 20.60 9.61
C LEU A 149 0.19 21.83 10.00
N ALA A 150 0.86 22.98 10.10
CA ALA A 150 0.26 24.22 10.61
C ALA A 150 -1.00 24.64 9.84
N ASN A 151 -1.06 24.32 8.55
CA ASN A 151 -2.10 24.76 7.63
C ASN A 151 -3.23 23.73 7.47
N GLY A 152 -3.31 22.76 8.39
CA GLY A 152 -4.29 21.68 8.33
C GLY A 152 -4.06 20.70 7.18
N VAL A 153 -4.72 19.55 7.22
CA VAL A 153 -4.62 18.52 6.19
C VAL A 153 -6.01 17.97 5.91
N GLU A 154 -6.40 17.97 4.63
CA GLU A 154 -7.73 17.53 4.20
C GLU A 154 -7.74 16.10 3.67
N GLN A 155 -6.77 15.79 2.82
CA GLN A 155 -6.65 14.50 2.14
C GLN A 155 -5.21 14.04 2.14
N THR A 156 -5.02 12.72 2.23
CA THR A 156 -3.69 12.11 2.15
C THR A 156 -3.69 10.87 1.28
N VAL A 157 -2.57 10.64 0.60
CA VAL A 157 -2.29 9.39 -0.12
C VAL A 157 -0.88 8.92 0.20
N LEU A 158 -0.78 7.66 0.63
CA LEU A 158 0.49 6.99 0.87
C LEU A 158 1.01 6.44 -0.47
N LEU A 159 2.19 6.90 -0.89
CA LEU A 159 2.82 6.43 -2.12
C LEU A 159 3.42 5.02 -1.92
N PRO A 160 3.61 4.27 -3.00
CA PRO A 160 4.16 2.92 -2.90
C PRO A 160 5.54 2.94 -2.24
N GLY A 161 5.75 1.99 -1.34
CA GLY A 161 6.97 1.84 -0.55
C GLY A 161 6.88 2.51 0.82
N GLY A 162 5.78 3.21 1.08
CA GLY A 162 5.42 3.79 2.37
C GLY A 162 6.29 4.95 2.82
N ARG A 163 7.38 5.30 2.13
CA ARG A 163 8.25 6.42 2.55
C ARG A 163 7.56 7.77 2.41
N TRP A 164 6.83 7.98 1.33
CA TRP A 164 6.32 9.30 0.97
C TRP A 164 4.81 9.39 1.15
N LEU A 165 4.36 10.45 1.81
CA LEU A 165 2.95 10.79 1.98
C LEU A 165 2.66 12.11 1.26
N VAL A 166 1.72 12.11 0.32
CA VAL A 166 1.25 13.34 -0.31
C VAL A 166 -0.01 13.80 0.39
N SER A 167 -0.07 15.07 0.74
CA SER A 167 -1.16 15.67 1.50
C SER A 167 -1.67 16.93 0.81
N SER A 168 -3.00 17.10 0.78
CA SER A 168 -3.66 18.37 0.46
C SER A 168 -3.86 19.18 1.74
N LEU A 169 -3.46 20.44 1.71
CA LEU A 169 -3.62 21.39 2.81
C LEU A 169 -4.99 22.09 2.71
N GLU A 170 -5.51 22.58 3.84
CA GLU A 170 -6.79 23.34 3.89
C GLU A 170 -6.68 24.67 3.14
N GLU A 171 -5.50 25.28 3.12
CA GLU A 171 -5.22 26.49 2.34
C GLU A 171 -5.10 26.26 0.83
N GLY A 172 -5.18 25.00 0.38
CA GLY A 172 -5.12 24.65 -1.03
C GLY A 172 -3.78 24.07 -1.49
N GLY A 173 -2.68 24.25 -0.76
CA GLY A 173 -1.37 23.73 -1.17
C GLY A 173 -1.29 22.20 -1.25
N LEU A 174 -0.24 21.71 -1.92
CA LEU A 174 0.15 20.30 -1.90
C LEU A 174 1.53 20.14 -1.28
N VAL A 175 1.66 19.19 -0.37
CA VAL A 175 2.90 18.90 0.34
C VAL A 175 3.24 17.42 0.24
N VAL A 176 4.53 17.10 0.14
CA VAL A 176 5.04 15.74 0.29
C VAL A 176 5.82 15.64 1.59
N ILE A 177 5.58 14.59 2.36
CA ILE A 177 6.18 14.34 3.67
C ILE A 177 7.06 13.08 3.60
N ASP A 178 8.32 13.19 4.01
CA ASP A 178 9.24 12.06 4.19
C ASP A 178 8.95 11.38 5.54
N LEU A 179 8.25 10.25 5.51
CA LEU A 179 7.92 9.48 6.70
C LEU A 179 9.12 8.70 7.25
N ASP A 180 10.22 8.55 6.52
CA ASP A 180 11.45 7.97 7.06
C ASP A 180 12.30 9.00 7.81
N SER A 181 12.10 10.30 7.53
CA SER A 181 12.74 11.37 8.30
C SER A 181 12.26 11.34 9.77
N PRO A 182 13.18 11.43 10.76
CA PRO A 182 12.82 11.45 12.17
C PRO A 182 11.93 12.66 12.52
N GLU A 183 12.10 13.77 11.81
CA GLU A 183 11.35 15.02 11.96
C GLU A 183 10.11 15.08 11.05
N MET A 184 9.86 14.06 10.23
CA MET A 184 8.84 14.09 9.16
C MET A 184 8.93 15.35 8.31
N ARG A 185 10.12 15.59 7.76
CA ARG A 185 10.38 16.71 6.86
C ARG A 185 9.37 16.72 5.73
N HIS A 186 8.92 17.90 5.37
CA HIS A 186 7.92 18.09 4.35
C HIS A 186 8.37 19.17 3.36
N GLN A 187 7.91 19.05 2.12
CA GLN A 187 8.24 19.94 1.03
C GLN A 187 6.95 20.34 0.32
N SER A 188 6.70 21.65 0.19
CA SER A 188 5.65 22.16 -0.69
C SER A 188 6.02 21.85 -2.13
N ILE A 189 5.14 21.13 -2.83
CA ILE A 189 5.31 20.84 -4.27
C ILE A 189 4.40 21.71 -5.12
N TRP A 190 3.39 22.34 -4.53
CA TRP A 190 2.53 23.31 -5.19
C TRP A 190 1.88 24.24 -4.17
N GLU A 191 1.82 25.52 -4.53
CA GLU A 191 1.17 26.58 -3.76
C GLU A 191 -0.07 27.09 -4.49
N PRO A 192 -1.15 27.42 -3.76
CA PRO A 192 -2.37 27.95 -4.36
C PRO A 192 -2.12 29.29 -5.04
N GLN A 193 -2.61 29.46 -6.26
CA GLN A 193 -2.48 30.67 -7.08
C GLN A 193 -3.82 31.41 -7.22
N GLU A 194 -4.94 30.72 -7.07
CA GLU A 194 -6.30 31.24 -7.22
C GLU A 194 -7.13 30.97 -5.96
N ASP A 195 -8.21 31.73 -5.72
CA ASP A 195 -9.08 31.47 -4.55
C ASP A 195 -9.81 30.12 -4.63
N VAL A 196 -10.07 29.62 -5.84
CA VAL A 196 -10.61 28.26 -6.04
C VAL A 196 -9.66 27.18 -5.52
N ASP A 197 -8.36 27.47 -5.48
CA ASP A 197 -7.37 26.52 -4.98
C ASP A 197 -7.56 26.24 -3.48
N LYS A 198 -8.19 27.17 -2.75
CA LYS A 198 -8.53 27.05 -1.33
C LYS A 198 -9.83 26.27 -1.07
N TRP A 199 -10.52 25.81 -2.12
CA TRP A 199 -11.71 24.96 -1.95
C TRP A 199 -11.31 23.60 -1.39
N PRO A 200 -12.13 22.97 -0.53
CA PRO A 200 -11.76 21.70 0.08
C PRO A 200 -11.48 20.59 -0.95
N ALA A 201 -10.41 19.84 -0.70
CA ALA A 201 -10.10 18.64 -1.45
C ALA A 201 -10.97 17.47 -0.96
N PHE A 202 -11.76 16.91 -1.87
CA PHE A 202 -12.61 15.74 -1.61
C PHE A 202 -12.01 14.44 -2.16
N GLY A 203 -11.02 14.54 -3.04
CA GLY A 203 -10.34 13.38 -3.60
C GLY A 203 -8.89 13.71 -3.92
N LEU A 204 -8.00 12.80 -3.54
CA LEU A 204 -6.58 12.81 -3.87
C LEU A 204 -6.22 11.40 -4.32
N VAL A 205 -5.72 11.24 -5.54
CA VAL A 205 -5.34 9.95 -6.12
C VAL A 205 -4.10 10.09 -6.99
N TYR A 206 -3.35 9.00 -7.13
CA TYR A 206 -2.14 8.97 -7.94
C TYR A 206 -2.10 7.74 -8.86
N CYS A 207 -1.28 7.82 -9.90
CA CYS A 207 -0.92 6.71 -10.78
C CYS A 207 0.60 6.72 -10.98
N VAL A 208 1.30 5.68 -10.52
CA VAL A 208 2.77 5.58 -10.67
C VAL A 208 3.13 5.22 -12.10
N ASP A 209 4.17 5.88 -12.63
CA ASP A 209 4.83 5.49 -13.86
C ASP A 209 5.87 4.41 -13.56
N ALA A 210 5.51 3.15 -13.83
CA ALA A 210 6.39 2.00 -13.60
C ALA A 210 7.62 1.96 -14.53
N ALA A 211 7.64 2.74 -15.61
CA ALA A 211 8.77 2.81 -16.54
C ALA A 211 9.83 3.83 -16.14
N ALA A 212 9.51 4.73 -15.20
CA ALA A 212 10.44 5.75 -14.74
C ALA A 212 11.57 5.17 -13.87
N THR A 213 12.77 5.73 -13.98
CA THR A 213 13.96 5.33 -13.21
C THR A 213 13.97 5.87 -11.77
N THR A 214 13.20 6.92 -11.52
CA THR A 214 12.91 7.48 -10.20
C THR A 214 11.41 7.48 -9.95
N LEU A 215 11.00 7.55 -8.69
CA LEU A 215 9.59 7.61 -8.30
C LEU A 215 8.91 8.79 -8.99
N THR A 216 8.12 8.45 -10.00
CA THR A 216 7.38 9.39 -10.82
C THR A 216 5.95 8.95 -10.89
N PHE A 217 5.02 9.89 -10.73
CA PHE A 217 3.59 9.58 -10.73
C PHE A 217 2.79 10.78 -11.23
N ASP A 218 1.65 10.47 -11.82
CA ASP A 218 0.62 11.47 -12.07
C ASP A 218 -0.26 11.57 -10.81
N LEU A 219 -0.56 12.79 -10.38
CA LEU A 219 -1.37 13.11 -9.21
C LEU A 219 -2.62 13.85 -9.66
N ALA A 220 -3.79 13.46 -9.17
CA ALA A 220 -5.03 14.18 -9.39
C ALA A 220 -5.65 14.65 -8.08
N VAL A 221 -6.10 15.90 -8.07
CA VAL A 221 -6.84 16.52 -6.95
C VAL A 221 -8.22 16.94 -7.43
N HIS A 222 -9.23 16.57 -6.63
CA HIS A 222 -10.63 16.95 -6.82
C HIS A 222 -11.03 17.98 -5.76
N ARG A 223 -11.13 19.25 -6.15
CA ARG A 223 -11.59 20.35 -5.26
C ARG A 223 -13.00 20.78 -5.61
N SER A 224 -13.84 21.06 -4.62
CA SER A 224 -15.20 21.52 -4.88
C SER A 224 -15.71 22.55 -3.89
N ASP A 225 -16.52 23.48 -4.38
CA ASP A 225 -17.13 24.53 -3.55
C ASP A 225 -18.25 23.94 -2.68
N SER A 226 -17.97 23.75 -1.39
CA SER A 226 -18.95 23.25 -0.42
C SER A 226 -19.96 24.32 0.01
N ASN A 227 -19.68 25.61 -0.24
CA ASN A 227 -20.39 26.71 0.40
C ASN A 227 -21.57 27.24 -0.42
N VAL A 228 -21.62 26.92 -1.73
CA VAL A 228 -22.66 27.41 -2.62
C VAL A 228 -23.44 26.24 -3.23
N PRO A 229 -24.53 25.77 -2.57
CA PRO A 229 -25.50 24.90 -3.22
C PRO A 229 -26.19 25.70 -4.32
N SER A 230 -25.61 25.69 -5.52
CA SER A 230 -26.19 26.36 -6.67
C SER A 230 -27.30 25.49 -7.26
N ALA A 231 -28.31 26.12 -7.87
CA ALA A 231 -29.34 25.42 -8.66
C ALA A 231 -28.74 24.57 -9.80
N HIS A 232 -27.47 24.82 -10.15
CA HIS A 232 -26.73 24.16 -11.23
C HIS A 232 -25.73 23.11 -10.71
N GLY A 233 -25.78 22.77 -9.41
CA GLY A 233 -24.86 21.83 -8.77
C GLY A 233 -23.64 22.50 -8.12
N ILE A 234 -22.79 21.65 -7.56
CA ILE A 234 -21.49 21.98 -6.99
C ILE A 234 -20.48 22.15 -8.12
N ARG A 235 -19.77 23.29 -8.14
CA ARG A 235 -18.63 23.48 -9.04
C ARG A 235 -17.44 22.69 -8.52
N VAL A 236 -16.79 21.98 -9.42
CA VAL A 236 -15.59 21.21 -9.13
C VAL A 236 -14.48 21.66 -10.07
N LYS A 237 -13.28 21.82 -9.52
CA LYS A 237 -12.06 21.97 -10.31
C LYS A 237 -11.20 20.73 -10.13
N LEU A 238 -10.79 20.15 -11.25
CA LEU A 238 -9.89 19.00 -11.31
C LEU A 238 -8.51 19.48 -11.74
N TYR A 239 -7.49 19.00 -11.06
CA TYR A 239 -6.10 19.30 -11.37
C TYR A 239 -5.31 18.01 -11.51
N PHE A 240 -4.37 18.01 -12.45
CA PHE A 240 -3.52 16.89 -12.78
C PHE A 240 -2.07 17.35 -12.84
N TRP A 241 -1.20 16.78 -12.02
CA TRP A 241 0.23 17.08 -12.01
C TRP A 241 1.04 15.84 -12.36
N ARG A 242 2.18 16.06 -13.01
CA ARG A 242 3.30 15.12 -13.04
C ARG A 242 4.18 15.43 -11.85
N VAL A 243 4.43 14.47 -10.98
CA VAL A 243 5.31 14.62 -9.84
C VAL A 243 6.47 13.64 -9.98
N TYR A 244 7.70 14.12 -9.89
CA TYR A 244 8.89 13.28 -9.97
C TYR A 244 9.86 13.59 -8.82
N LEU A 245 10.43 12.53 -8.28
CA LEU A 245 11.51 12.58 -7.30
C LEU A 245 12.84 12.88 -8.03
N SER A 246 13.60 13.82 -7.51
CA SER A 246 14.95 14.15 -7.99
C SER A 246 15.89 12.94 -7.88
N GLU A 247 16.94 12.92 -8.69
CA GLU A 247 17.90 11.80 -8.73
C GLU A 247 18.59 11.54 -7.38
N ASP A 248 18.79 12.60 -6.59
CA ASP A 248 19.32 12.50 -5.23
C ASP A 248 18.35 11.85 -4.23
N GLY A 249 17.09 11.63 -4.60
CA GLY A 249 16.07 11.00 -3.78
C GLY A 249 15.56 11.87 -2.63
N MET A 250 15.77 13.19 -2.70
CA MET A 250 15.49 14.12 -1.60
C MET A 250 14.34 15.08 -1.84
N ASN A 251 14.13 15.52 -3.09
CA ASN A 251 13.16 16.58 -3.41
C ASN A 251 12.18 16.13 -4.49
N PHE A 252 10.93 16.56 -4.36
CA PHE A 252 9.94 16.43 -5.41
C PHE A 252 9.82 17.72 -6.19
N THR A 253 9.46 17.56 -7.45
CA THR A 253 9.04 18.66 -8.32
C THR A 253 7.72 18.26 -8.95
N ALA A 254 6.80 19.22 -9.06
CA ALA A 254 5.49 19.00 -9.65
C ALA A 254 5.31 19.93 -10.84
N GLN A 255 4.86 19.35 -11.95
CA GLN A 255 4.48 20.07 -13.16
C GLN A 255 2.99 19.91 -13.36
N LEU A 256 2.24 21.01 -13.38
CA LEU A 256 0.83 20.96 -13.76
C LEU A 256 0.72 20.51 -15.22
N LEU A 257 0.04 19.38 -15.43
CA LEU A 257 -0.20 18.81 -16.76
C LEU A 257 -1.51 19.31 -17.34
N ASN A 258 -2.56 19.36 -16.51
CA ASN A 258 -3.87 19.81 -16.95
C ASN A 258 -4.71 20.29 -15.75
N SER A 259 -5.68 21.15 -16.02
CA SER A 259 -6.74 21.48 -15.09
C SER A 259 -7.99 21.90 -15.84
N PHE A 260 -9.15 21.50 -15.36
CA PHE A 260 -10.42 21.89 -15.97
C PHE A 260 -11.56 21.87 -14.95
N TRP A 261 -12.63 22.59 -15.30
CA TRP A 261 -13.84 22.69 -14.50
C TRP A 261 -14.80 21.56 -14.82
N THR A 262 -15.62 21.17 -13.86
CA THR A 262 -16.72 20.26 -14.10
C THR A 262 -17.82 20.52 -13.08
N SER A 263 -19.03 20.03 -13.36
CA SER A 263 -20.15 20.12 -12.43
C SER A 263 -20.33 18.79 -11.71
N GLY A 264 -20.76 18.84 -10.45
CA GLY A 264 -21.18 17.65 -9.70
C GLY A 264 -22.36 18.02 -8.83
N LYS A 265 -23.15 17.05 -8.37
CA LYS A 265 -24.24 17.36 -7.41
C LYS A 265 -23.81 17.22 -5.96
N TYR A 266 -22.83 16.36 -5.73
CA TYR A 266 -22.30 16.01 -4.42
C TYR A 266 -20.79 15.92 -4.52
N PRO A 267 -20.08 16.11 -3.41
CA PRO A 267 -18.66 15.83 -3.37
C PRO A 267 -18.40 14.37 -3.78
N ALA A 268 -17.30 14.13 -4.50
CA ALA A 268 -17.00 12.80 -5.00
C ALA A 268 -16.76 11.84 -3.83
N ALA A 269 -17.53 10.75 -3.79
CA ALA A 269 -17.37 9.72 -2.75
C ALA A 269 -16.13 8.85 -2.98
N SER A 270 -15.72 8.71 -4.24
CA SER A 270 -14.57 7.90 -4.64
C SER A 270 -14.02 8.43 -5.96
N VAL A 271 -12.70 8.37 -6.09
CA VAL A 271 -11.94 8.77 -7.27
C VAL A 271 -10.90 7.70 -7.58
N THR A 272 -10.49 7.61 -8.83
CA THR A 272 -9.43 6.71 -9.30
C THR A 272 -8.75 7.32 -10.53
N LEU A 273 -7.45 7.06 -10.69
CA LEU A 273 -6.63 7.62 -11.75
C LEU A 273 -5.84 6.50 -12.42
N THR A 274 -5.77 6.58 -13.74
CA THR A 274 -4.88 5.82 -14.62
C THR A 274 -4.11 6.80 -15.50
N ASN A 275 -3.20 6.29 -16.33
CA ASN A 275 -2.43 7.12 -17.25
C ASN A 275 -3.31 7.96 -18.20
N GLU A 276 -4.47 7.45 -18.61
CA GLU A 276 -5.33 8.11 -19.61
C GLU A 276 -6.66 8.62 -19.03
N TYR A 277 -7.19 7.91 -18.04
CA TYR A 277 -8.52 8.14 -17.53
C TYR A 277 -8.53 8.50 -16.04
N PHE A 278 -9.39 9.45 -15.70
CA PHE A 278 -9.76 9.79 -14.33
C PHE A 278 -11.24 9.48 -14.16
N ALA A 279 -11.59 8.70 -13.15
CA ALA A 279 -12.99 8.41 -12.85
C ALA A 279 -13.35 8.85 -11.45
N ARG A 280 -14.59 9.32 -11.29
CA ARG A 280 -15.17 9.69 -10.01
C ARG A 280 -16.62 9.24 -9.91
N ILE A 281 -17.09 9.03 -8.69
CA ILE A 281 -18.51 8.82 -8.42
C ILE A 281 -19.14 10.17 -8.06
N GLY A 282 -20.05 10.64 -8.90
CA GLY A 282 -20.96 11.74 -8.63
C GLY A 282 -22.36 11.24 -8.28
N GLY A 283 -23.17 12.06 -7.59
CA GLY A 283 -24.58 11.75 -7.43
C GLY A 283 -25.39 12.21 -8.65
N GLY A 284 -26.28 11.34 -9.13
CA GLY A 284 -27.21 11.61 -10.22
C GLY A 284 -28.51 12.28 -9.77
N MET A 285 -29.43 12.48 -10.72
CA MET A 285 -30.83 12.83 -10.41
C MET A 285 -31.54 11.61 -9.79
N GLY A 286 -32.41 11.85 -8.79
CA GLY A 286 -33.38 10.84 -8.35
C GLY A 286 -32.79 9.60 -7.67
N GLY A 287 -31.61 9.71 -7.04
CA GLY A 287 -30.98 8.61 -6.31
C GLY A 287 -30.19 7.61 -7.16
N SER A 288 -30.04 7.87 -8.46
CA SER A 288 -29.06 7.14 -9.29
C SER A 288 -27.64 7.63 -9.00
N HIS A 289 -26.65 6.75 -9.13
CA HIS A 289 -25.24 7.13 -9.11
C HIS A 289 -24.74 7.26 -10.54
N CYS A 290 -23.95 8.30 -10.79
CA CYS A 290 -23.27 8.49 -12.06
C CYS A 290 -21.77 8.36 -11.82
N VAL A 291 -21.14 7.43 -12.52
CA VAL A 291 -19.68 7.40 -12.62
C VAL A 291 -19.30 8.26 -13.81
N GLU A 292 -18.58 9.34 -13.54
CA GLU A 292 -18.04 10.21 -14.59
C GLU A 292 -16.60 9.83 -14.84
N ILE A 293 -16.26 9.64 -16.10
CA ILE A 293 -14.95 9.18 -16.54
C ILE A 293 -14.46 10.19 -17.56
N PHE A 294 -13.29 10.76 -17.32
CA PHE A 294 -12.68 11.76 -18.17
C PHE A 294 -11.42 11.18 -18.79
N HIS A 295 -11.25 11.35 -20.10
CA HIS A 295 -9.94 11.23 -20.72
C HIS A 295 -9.14 12.49 -20.40
N TRP A 296 -8.62 12.57 -19.17
CA TRP A 296 -8.14 13.81 -18.58
C TRP A 296 -7.01 14.48 -19.36
N ARG A 297 -6.23 13.75 -20.16
CA ARG A 297 -5.21 14.33 -21.05
C ARG A 297 -5.76 15.00 -22.32
N LYS A 298 -6.96 14.63 -22.76
CA LYS A 298 -7.63 15.16 -23.97
C LYS A 298 -8.64 16.26 -23.63
N THR A 299 -9.14 16.27 -22.40
CA THR A 299 -10.03 17.32 -21.92
C THR A 299 -9.30 18.66 -21.83
N THR A 300 -9.95 19.73 -22.26
CA THR A 300 -9.48 21.11 -22.13
C THR A 300 -10.49 21.93 -21.32
N SER A 301 -10.23 23.23 -21.11
CA SER A 301 -11.21 24.15 -20.51
C SER A 301 -12.50 24.28 -21.31
N ASP A 302 -12.41 24.07 -22.63
CA ASP A 302 -13.47 24.37 -23.59
C ASP A 302 -14.15 23.09 -24.11
N THR A 303 -13.49 21.94 -23.99
CA THR A 303 -13.99 20.66 -24.51
C THR A 303 -13.65 19.52 -23.58
N TYR A 304 -14.70 18.84 -23.10
CA TYR A 304 -14.63 17.66 -22.24
C TYR A 304 -14.65 16.40 -23.08
N SER A 305 -13.62 15.58 -22.98
CA SER A 305 -13.64 14.19 -23.45
C SER A 305 -14.07 13.31 -22.27
N LYS A 306 -15.37 13.03 -22.17
CA LYS A 306 -15.94 12.33 -21.02
C LYS A 306 -16.94 11.24 -21.42
N ALA A 307 -17.08 10.27 -20.54
CA ALA A 307 -18.12 9.25 -20.55
C ALA A 307 -18.86 9.27 -19.21
N SER A 308 -20.14 8.89 -19.25
CA SER A 308 -21.00 8.85 -18.07
C SER A 308 -21.66 7.48 -17.99
N LEU A 309 -21.48 6.82 -16.85
CA LEU A 309 -22.02 5.50 -16.56
C LEU A 309 -23.06 5.64 -15.45
N TYR A 310 -24.33 5.42 -15.80
CA TYR A 310 -25.44 5.44 -14.86
C TYR A 310 -25.69 4.04 -14.32
N VAL A 311 -25.52 3.88 -13.00
CA VAL A 311 -25.68 2.59 -12.32
C VAL A 311 -26.92 2.58 -11.45
N VAL A 312 -27.65 1.46 -11.47
CA VAL A 312 -28.74 1.23 -10.50
C VAL A 312 -28.11 0.91 -9.16
N SER A 313 -28.40 1.72 -8.15
CA SER A 313 -28.17 1.29 -6.77
C SER A 313 -29.52 0.97 -6.14
N PRO A 314 -29.80 -0.29 -5.78
CA PRO A 314 -31.04 -0.65 -5.10
C PRO A 314 -31.16 -0.02 -3.70
N SER A 315 -30.04 0.43 -3.12
CA SER A 315 -29.97 1.15 -1.85
C SER A 315 -29.47 2.57 -2.07
N GLN A 316 -30.31 3.57 -1.78
CA GLN A 316 -29.88 4.97 -1.61
C GLN A 316 -28.91 5.09 -0.42
N PRO A 317 -28.01 6.08 -0.49
CA PRO A 317 -26.57 5.87 -0.65
C PRO A 317 -25.91 5.63 0.71
N LEU A 318 -24.67 5.14 0.70
CA LEU A 318 -23.65 5.77 1.56
C LEU A 318 -22.23 5.60 0.99
N TRP A 319 -21.83 4.43 0.44
CA TRP A 319 -20.42 4.24 0.07
C TRP A 319 -20.21 3.39 -1.20
N SER A 320 -20.23 4.05 -2.36
CA SER A 320 -19.76 3.41 -3.59
C SER A 320 -18.29 3.74 -3.86
N CYS A 321 -17.54 2.77 -4.34
CA CYS A 321 -16.13 2.90 -4.74
C CYS A 321 -15.99 2.64 -6.24
N VAL A 322 -15.14 3.42 -6.93
CA VAL A 322 -14.85 3.20 -8.35
C VAL A 322 -13.38 2.84 -8.56
N ARG A 323 -13.11 1.88 -9.44
CA ARG A 323 -11.77 1.59 -9.98
C ARG A 323 -11.83 1.43 -11.49
N LEU A 324 -10.83 1.97 -12.16
CA LEU A 324 -10.61 1.70 -13.58
C LEU A 324 -9.84 0.38 -13.70
N LEU A 325 -10.34 -0.51 -14.55
CA LEU A 325 -9.75 -1.81 -14.84
C LEU A 325 -9.11 -1.78 -16.24
N PRO A 326 -8.17 -2.71 -16.53
CA PRO A 326 -7.68 -2.94 -17.88
C PRO A 326 -8.83 -3.27 -18.86
N GLU A 327 -8.52 -3.13 -20.15
CA GLU A 327 -9.44 -3.43 -21.26
C GLU A 327 -10.71 -2.57 -21.27
N HIS A 328 -10.58 -1.28 -20.92
CA HIS A 328 -11.70 -0.33 -20.95
C HIS A 328 -12.89 -0.82 -20.11
N ARG A 329 -12.61 -1.21 -18.86
CA ARG A 329 -13.64 -1.67 -17.92
C ARG A 329 -13.63 -0.82 -16.66
N VAL A 330 -14.79 -0.77 -16.01
CA VAL A 330 -15.00 0.01 -14.79
C VAL A 330 -15.55 -0.91 -13.71
N LEU A 331 -14.86 -0.96 -12.59
CA LEU A 331 -15.31 -1.60 -11.37
C LEU A 331 -16.09 -0.59 -10.54
N VAL A 332 -17.35 -0.88 -10.26
CA VAL A 332 -18.18 -0.13 -9.32
C VAL A 332 -18.53 -1.04 -8.17
N VAL A 333 -18.12 -0.66 -6.97
CA VAL A 333 -18.40 -1.42 -5.76
C VAL A 333 -19.44 -0.67 -4.95
N SER A 334 -20.55 -1.34 -4.68
CA SER A 334 -21.65 -0.88 -3.82
C SER A 334 -21.57 -1.57 -2.45
N ASP A 335 -22.50 -1.25 -1.55
CA ASP A 335 -22.58 -1.90 -0.24
C ASP A 335 -22.70 -3.44 -0.37
N HIS A 336 -23.45 -3.93 -1.36
CA HIS A 336 -23.85 -5.34 -1.45
C HIS A 336 -23.39 -6.05 -2.72
N SER A 337 -22.66 -5.37 -3.60
CA SER A 337 -22.19 -6.00 -4.84
C SER A 337 -20.98 -5.29 -5.41
N LEU A 338 -20.14 -6.06 -6.09
CA LEU A 338 -19.11 -5.58 -6.99
C LEU A 338 -19.62 -5.80 -8.42
N SER A 339 -19.73 -4.73 -9.19
CA SER A 339 -20.25 -4.77 -10.55
C SER A 339 -19.20 -4.25 -11.53
N ILE A 340 -19.04 -4.97 -12.64
CA ILE A 340 -18.07 -4.65 -13.70
C ILE A 340 -18.85 -4.18 -14.91
N TYR A 341 -18.49 -3.03 -15.45
CA TYR A 341 -19.12 -2.41 -16.61
C TYR A 341 -18.10 -2.24 -17.73
N HIS A 342 -18.59 -2.19 -18.96
CA HIS A 342 -17.80 -1.62 -20.05
C HIS A 342 -17.65 -0.12 -19.81
N LEU A 343 -16.46 0.41 -20.12
CA LEU A 343 -16.25 1.84 -20.20
C LEU A 343 -17.03 2.35 -21.42
N PRO A 344 -18.00 3.27 -21.24
CA PRO A 344 -18.78 3.78 -22.37
C PRO A 344 -17.88 4.55 -23.35
N GLU A 345 -18.34 4.70 -24.59
CA GLU A 345 -17.65 5.51 -25.57
C GLU A 345 -17.50 6.96 -25.07
N MET A 346 -16.31 7.52 -25.24
CA MET A 346 -16.00 8.87 -24.83
C MET A 346 -16.64 9.86 -25.81
N VAL A 347 -17.40 10.81 -25.27
CA VAL A 347 -18.02 11.88 -26.04
C VAL A 347 -17.25 13.18 -25.80
N SER A 348 -16.94 13.88 -26.88
CA SER A 348 -16.41 15.25 -26.83
C SER A 348 -17.57 16.23 -26.74
N THR A 349 -17.67 16.98 -25.64
CA THR A 349 -18.74 17.95 -25.40
C THR A 349 -18.21 19.24 -24.82
N ILE A 350 -18.89 20.36 -25.07
CA ILE A 350 -18.62 21.64 -24.42
C ILE A 350 -19.39 21.79 -23.10
N ASP A 351 -20.36 20.92 -22.84
CA ASP A 351 -21.19 20.99 -21.66
C ASP A 351 -20.52 20.34 -20.44
N MET A 352 -20.42 21.12 -19.37
CA MET A 352 -19.97 20.66 -18.06
C MET A 352 -21.00 19.75 -17.40
N ALA A 353 -22.29 19.95 -17.68
CA ALA A 353 -23.37 19.17 -17.13
C ALA A 353 -23.36 17.75 -17.72
N THR A 354 -23.71 16.79 -16.88
CA THR A 354 -23.78 15.39 -17.26
C THR A 354 -25.25 15.06 -17.49
N GLU A 355 -25.63 14.98 -18.76
CA GLU A 355 -26.98 14.66 -19.20
C GLU A 355 -27.36 13.24 -18.78
N ALA A 356 -28.56 13.09 -18.22
CA ALA A 356 -29.06 11.79 -17.79
C ALA A 356 -29.07 10.79 -18.96
N GLY A 357 -28.20 9.79 -18.87
CA GLY A 357 -28.11 8.71 -19.84
C GLY A 357 -28.96 7.49 -19.43
N PRO A 358 -29.13 6.53 -20.35
CA PRO A 358 -29.74 5.25 -20.01
C PRO A 358 -28.91 4.53 -18.95
N ILE A 359 -29.62 3.86 -18.04
CA ILE A 359 -29.01 2.96 -17.07
C ILE A 359 -28.31 1.83 -17.82
N GLN A 360 -27.04 1.58 -17.47
CA GLN A 360 -26.27 0.49 -18.07
C GLN A 360 -26.33 -0.76 -17.20
N SER A 361 -26.44 -1.92 -17.83
CA SER A 361 -26.33 -3.22 -17.17
C SER A 361 -24.87 -3.61 -16.98
N PRO A 362 -24.49 -4.17 -15.82
CA PRO A 362 -23.14 -4.69 -15.63
C PRO A 362 -22.87 -5.93 -16.49
N ILE A 363 -21.62 -6.10 -16.94
CA ILE A 363 -21.11 -7.34 -17.55
C ILE A 363 -21.21 -8.48 -16.54
N HIS A 364 -20.74 -8.21 -15.32
CA HIS A 364 -20.76 -9.14 -14.21
C HIS A 364 -21.12 -8.42 -12.92
N THR A 365 -21.91 -9.09 -12.09
CA THR A 365 -22.21 -8.65 -10.73
C THR A 365 -21.86 -9.78 -9.77
N ILE A 366 -20.99 -9.50 -8.83
CA ILE A 366 -20.59 -10.39 -7.75
C ILE A 366 -21.29 -9.92 -6.48
N PRO A 367 -22.25 -10.69 -5.94
CA PRO A 367 -22.91 -10.32 -4.69
C PRO A 367 -21.90 -10.37 -3.54
N LEU A 368 -21.89 -9.32 -2.72
CA LEU A 368 -21.18 -9.29 -1.45
C LEU A 368 -22.16 -9.81 -0.40
N GLY A 369 -21.78 -10.86 0.33
CA GLY A 369 -22.61 -11.45 1.41
C GLY A 369 -22.84 -10.52 2.61
N GLY A 370 -22.45 -9.25 2.55
CA GLY A 370 -22.60 -8.25 3.59
C GLY A 370 -22.15 -6.88 3.10
N LYS A 371 -22.31 -5.86 3.96
CA LYS A 371 -21.94 -4.48 3.62
C LYS A 371 -20.42 -4.30 3.51
N MET A 372 -19.93 -3.72 2.42
CA MET A 372 -18.53 -3.33 2.27
C MET A 372 -18.10 -2.31 3.35
N ARG A 373 -16.88 -2.46 3.89
CA ARG A 373 -16.35 -1.57 4.92
C ARG A 373 -15.61 -0.37 4.32
N VAL A 374 -15.62 0.76 5.03
CA VAL A 374 -14.84 1.96 4.65
C VAL A 374 -13.34 1.65 4.74
N GLY A 375 -12.61 1.92 3.65
CA GLY A 375 -11.20 1.53 3.50
C GLY A 375 -11.00 0.02 3.25
N GLY A 376 -12.11 -0.71 3.13
CA GLY A 376 -12.13 -2.15 3.02
C GLY A 376 -11.86 -2.70 1.64
N MET A 377 -11.05 -2.03 0.81
CA MET A 377 -10.65 -2.55 -0.49
C MET A 377 -9.17 -2.25 -0.77
N SER A 378 -8.44 -3.25 -1.23
CA SER A 378 -7.01 -3.15 -1.51
C SER A 378 -6.74 -2.35 -2.77
N ARG A 379 -5.47 -2.09 -3.04
CA ARG A 379 -5.04 -1.65 -4.38
C ARG A 379 -5.27 -2.81 -5.37
N LEU A 380 -5.52 -2.44 -6.62
CA LEU A 380 -5.57 -3.40 -7.72
C LEU A 380 -4.16 -3.91 -8.01
N ILE A 381 -4.05 -5.21 -8.25
CA ILE A 381 -2.86 -5.83 -8.84
C ILE A 381 -3.29 -6.38 -10.18
N THR A 382 -2.60 -5.98 -11.22
CA THR A 382 -2.91 -6.37 -12.59
C THR A 382 -1.70 -7.08 -13.16
N ASP A 383 -1.90 -8.32 -13.63
CA ASP A 383 -0.92 -9.03 -14.44
C ASP A 383 -1.35 -9.05 -15.92
N LEU A 384 -0.84 -9.97 -16.73
CA LEU A 384 -1.18 -10.07 -18.15
C LEU A 384 -2.52 -10.76 -18.44
N LYS A 385 -3.14 -11.42 -17.45
CA LYS A 385 -4.32 -12.29 -17.62
C LYS A 385 -5.49 -11.86 -16.77
N GLU A 386 -5.22 -11.26 -15.62
CA GLU A 386 -6.22 -10.96 -14.61
C GLU A 386 -5.85 -9.76 -13.75
N THR A 387 -6.88 -9.21 -13.11
CA THR A 387 -6.75 -8.20 -12.07
C THR A 387 -7.26 -8.78 -10.77
N ARG A 388 -6.45 -8.68 -9.72
CA ARG A 388 -6.76 -9.14 -8.37
C ARG A 388 -6.98 -7.96 -7.44
N LEU A 389 -7.89 -8.13 -6.51
CA LEU A 389 -8.07 -7.22 -5.37
C LEU A 389 -8.64 -8.00 -4.19
N VAL A 390 -8.43 -7.47 -2.99
CA VAL A 390 -9.03 -8.01 -1.78
C VAL A 390 -9.98 -6.97 -1.21
N ALA A 391 -11.16 -7.41 -0.80
CA ALA A 391 -12.11 -6.55 -0.09
C ALA A 391 -12.67 -7.22 1.16
N ILE A 392 -13.06 -6.40 2.12
CA ILE A 392 -13.68 -6.81 3.37
C ILE A 392 -15.13 -6.33 3.41
N ASN A 393 -16.01 -7.25 3.76
CA ASN A 393 -17.42 -6.97 3.99
C ASN A 393 -17.84 -7.43 5.39
N GLY A 394 -19.15 -7.43 5.67
CA GLY A 394 -19.70 -7.82 6.96
C GLY A 394 -19.44 -9.27 7.37
N THR A 395 -19.15 -10.18 6.44
CA THR A 395 -19.02 -11.62 6.72
C THR A 395 -17.58 -12.12 6.67
N GLY A 396 -16.70 -11.43 5.93
CA GLY A 396 -15.35 -11.92 5.73
C GLY A 396 -14.51 -11.03 4.83
N ILE A 397 -13.34 -11.58 4.49
CA ILE A 397 -12.38 -11.00 3.55
C ILE A 397 -12.35 -11.88 2.32
N TYR A 398 -12.47 -11.25 1.16
CA TYR A 398 -12.62 -11.93 -0.10
C TYR A 398 -11.54 -11.46 -1.07
N GLU A 399 -10.84 -12.40 -1.71
CA GLU A 399 -10.07 -12.15 -2.92
C GLU A 399 -11.03 -12.19 -4.10
N PHE A 400 -10.93 -11.19 -4.98
CA PHE A 400 -11.63 -11.16 -6.25
C PHE A 400 -10.60 -11.26 -7.36
N VAL A 401 -10.79 -12.24 -8.25
CA VAL A 401 -9.97 -12.45 -9.44
C VAL A 401 -10.82 -12.12 -10.65
N ILE A 402 -10.42 -11.08 -11.38
CA ILE A 402 -11.15 -10.53 -12.53
C ILE A 402 -10.34 -10.83 -13.79
N PRO A 403 -10.72 -11.84 -14.60
CA PRO A 403 -10.06 -12.13 -15.86
C PRO A 403 -10.08 -10.92 -16.81
N HIS A 404 -9.06 -10.79 -17.66
CA HIS A 404 -9.02 -9.80 -18.73
C HIS A 404 -9.85 -10.22 -19.93
N THR A 405 -10.00 -11.51 -20.15
CA THR A 405 -10.91 -12.07 -21.15
C THR A 405 -12.36 -11.82 -20.74
N LEU A 406 -13.11 -11.13 -21.60
CA LEU A 406 -14.51 -10.73 -21.34
C LEU A 406 -15.47 -11.91 -21.14
N ASP A 407 -15.18 -13.06 -21.75
CA ASP A 407 -16.05 -14.24 -21.68
C ASP A 407 -15.90 -15.02 -20.37
N LEU A 408 -14.88 -14.71 -19.56
CA LEU A 408 -14.61 -15.40 -18.30
C LEU A 408 -15.20 -14.63 -17.13
N ALA A 409 -16.09 -15.30 -16.39
CA ALA A 409 -16.68 -14.72 -15.20
C ALA A 409 -15.60 -14.48 -14.11
N PRO A 410 -15.68 -13.34 -13.39
CA PRO A 410 -14.89 -13.11 -12.20
C PRO A 410 -15.14 -14.19 -11.14
N SER A 411 -14.10 -14.50 -10.37
CA SER A 411 -14.18 -15.43 -9.24
C SER A 411 -13.98 -14.68 -7.92
N SER A 412 -14.60 -15.17 -6.85
CA SER A 412 -14.37 -14.70 -5.49
C SER A 412 -14.00 -15.85 -4.56
N PHE A 413 -13.04 -15.60 -3.67
CA PHE A 413 -12.52 -16.58 -2.72
C PHE A 413 -12.55 -16.00 -1.31
N LEU A 414 -13.18 -16.71 -0.38
CA LEU A 414 -13.17 -16.34 1.03
C LEU A 414 -11.79 -16.62 1.62
N LEU A 415 -11.08 -15.56 2.01
CA LEU A 415 -9.73 -15.62 2.58
C LEU A 415 -9.73 -15.71 4.10
N ALA A 416 -10.71 -15.09 4.76
CA ALA A 416 -10.83 -15.12 6.21
C ALA A 416 -12.26 -14.80 6.67
N ILE A 417 -12.72 -15.47 7.72
CA ILE A 417 -14.04 -15.26 8.34
C ILE A 417 -13.92 -14.27 9.50
N LEU A 418 -14.88 -13.34 9.59
CA LEU A 418 -14.98 -12.38 10.69
C LEU A 418 -16.10 -12.80 11.65
N GLN A 419 -15.77 -13.05 12.92
CA GLN A 419 -16.74 -13.56 13.91
C GLN A 419 -17.82 -12.54 14.31
N GLN A 420 -17.49 -11.26 14.27
CA GLN A 420 -18.42 -10.19 14.58
C GLN A 420 -18.43 -9.21 13.42
N GLU A 421 -19.59 -8.64 13.11
CA GLU A 421 -19.65 -7.45 12.25
C GLU A 421 -18.83 -6.35 12.94
N PRO A 422 -17.59 -6.12 12.50
CA PRO A 422 -16.78 -5.15 13.19
C PRO A 422 -17.34 -3.80 12.73
N ARG A 423 -17.84 -3.02 13.67
CA ARG A 423 -18.15 -1.60 13.44
C ARG A 423 -16.81 -0.84 13.32
N ALA A 424 -16.07 -1.16 12.27
CA ALA A 424 -14.66 -0.88 12.14
C ALA A 424 -14.35 -0.27 10.78
N GLN A 425 -13.40 0.67 10.78
CA GLN A 425 -12.68 1.03 9.56
C GLN A 425 -11.63 -0.05 9.28
N ALA A 426 -11.30 -0.26 8.01
CA ALA A 426 -10.26 -1.20 7.63
C ALA A 426 -9.18 -0.49 6.80
N ALA A 427 -7.95 -0.97 6.93
CA ALA A 427 -6.93 -0.80 5.90
C ALA A 427 -6.54 -2.19 5.41
N ILE A 428 -6.68 -2.45 4.12
CA ILE A 428 -6.54 -3.79 3.56
C ILE A 428 -5.52 -3.81 2.42
N GLY A 429 -4.62 -4.79 2.47
CA GLY A 429 -3.67 -5.15 1.44
C GLY A 429 -4.07 -6.46 0.75
N LEU A 430 -3.13 -7.09 0.06
CA LEU A 430 -3.30 -8.38 -0.59
C LEU A 430 -3.14 -9.56 0.39
N ASN A 431 -2.28 -9.46 1.40
CA ASN A 431 -2.01 -10.54 2.36
C ASN A 431 -2.09 -10.06 3.82
N ARG A 432 -2.31 -8.76 4.04
CA ARG A 432 -2.35 -8.16 5.37
C ARG A 432 -3.49 -7.17 5.46
N ALA A 433 -4.06 -7.06 6.65
CA ALA A 433 -5.04 -6.04 6.93
C ALA A 433 -5.00 -5.62 8.39
N ILE A 434 -5.64 -4.48 8.64
CA ILE A 434 -5.79 -3.89 9.95
C ILE A 434 -7.26 -3.52 10.12
N LEU A 435 -7.92 -4.15 11.09
CA LEU A 435 -9.26 -3.74 11.51
C LEU A 435 -9.12 -2.73 12.63
N ARG A 436 -9.91 -1.67 12.59
CA ARG A 436 -9.90 -0.65 13.62
C ARG A 436 -11.28 -0.45 14.20
N PHE A 437 -11.42 -0.69 15.50
CA PHE A 437 -12.68 -0.67 16.22
C PHE A 437 -13.02 0.74 16.74
N HIS A 438 -14.29 0.96 17.07
CA HIS A 438 -14.77 2.24 17.63
C HIS A 438 -14.16 2.62 18.99
N ASP A 439 -13.68 1.64 19.75
CA ASP A 439 -13.01 1.88 21.03
C ASP A 439 -11.61 2.52 20.85
N GLY A 440 -11.13 2.65 19.61
CA GLY A 440 -9.81 3.17 19.28
C GLY A 440 -8.76 2.08 19.10
N SER A 441 -9.06 0.82 19.41
CA SER A 441 -8.14 -0.28 19.21
C SER A 441 -8.05 -0.71 17.73
N ALA A 442 -6.90 -1.26 17.35
CA ALA A 442 -6.67 -1.83 16.02
C ALA A 442 -6.04 -3.22 16.12
N LEU A 443 -6.48 -4.13 15.24
CA LEU A 443 -6.06 -5.51 15.15
C LEU A 443 -5.38 -5.75 13.79
N PRO A 444 -4.04 -5.93 13.76
CA PRO A 444 -3.33 -6.38 12.57
C PRO A 444 -3.48 -7.90 12.43
N PHE A 445 -3.68 -8.38 11.21
CA PHE A 445 -3.76 -9.82 10.93
C PHE A 445 -3.34 -10.12 9.49
N SER A 446 -3.15 -11.40 9.18
CA SER A 446 -2.67 -11.88 7.88
C SER A 446 -3.61 -12.91 7.29
N TYR A 447 -3.54 -13.02 5.97
CA TYR A 447 -4.17 -14.05 5.15
C TYR A 447 -3.29 -14.28 3.93
N SER A 448 -3.59 -15.30 3.13
CA SER A 448 -2.79 -15.61 1.96
C SER A 448 -3.68 -15.72 0.74
N CYS A 449 -3.44 -14.86 -0.26
CA CYS A 449 -3.97 -15.06 -1.60
C CYS A 449 -3.20 -16.24 -2.22
N ARG A 450 -3.74 -17.46 -2.17
CA ARG A 450 -3.20 -18.63 -2.86
C ARG A 450 -4.26 -19.24 -3.74
N ASN A 451 -3.85 -19.65 -4.94
CA ASN A 451 -4.69 -20.34 -5.93
C ASN A 451 -5.13 -21.74 -5.50
N THR A 452 -4.71 -22.21 -4.32
CA THR A 452 -5.21 -23.46 -3.76
C THR A 452 -6.34 -23.10 -2.81
N PRO A 453 -7.60 -23.48 -3.11
CA PRO A 453 -8.66 -23.38 -2.12
C PRO A 453 -8.18 -24.13 -0.88
N LEU A 454 -7.94 -23.39 0.21
CA LEU A 454 -7.79 -24.04 1.50
C LEU A 454 -9.12 -24.73 1.79
N GLU A 455 -9.06 -25.96 2.28
CA GLU A 455 -10.27 -26.68 2.71
C GLU A 455 -11.00 -25.90 3.81
N ASP A 456 -10.28 -25.13 4.64
CA ASP A 456 -10.83 -24.23 5.65
C ASP A 456 -10.11 -22.87 5.67
N PRO A 457 -10.80 -21.74 5.41
CA PRO A 457 -10.21 -20.41 5.53
C PRO A 457 -9.87 -20.08 6.99
N PRO A 458 -8.76 -19.37 7.26
CA PRO A 458 -8.40 -18.97 8.61
C PRO A 458 -9.50 -18.12 9.24
N PHE A 459 -9.78 -18.41 10.52
CA PHE A 459 -10.65 -17.59 11.34
C PHE A 459 -9.86 -16.40 11.89
N VAL A 460 -10.39 -15.19 11.73
CA VAL A 460 -9.84 -14.02 12.42
C VAL A 460 -10.45 -14.00 13.83
N GLU A 461 -9.75 -14.62 14.78
CA GLU A 461 -10.11 -14.53 16.18
C GLU A 461 -9.69 -13.17 16.73
N ASP A 462 -10.65 -12.44 17.28
CA ASP A 462 -10.42 -11.14 17.90
C ASP A 462 -9.79 -11.34 19.28
N THR A 463 -8.47 -11.52 19.31
CA THR A 463 -7.72 -11.67 20.56
C THR A 463 -7.31 -10.29 21.08
N PRO A 464 -7.83 -9.81 22.22
CA PRO A 464 -7.53 -8.47 22.72
C PRO A 464 -6.04 -8.20 22.97
N SER A 465 -5.25 -9.24 23.22
CA SER A 465 -3.80 -9.17 23.45
C SER A 465 -2.99 -8.72 22.24
N ILE A 466 -3.55 -8.82 21.03
CA ILE A 466 -2.87 -8.43 19.76
C ILE A 466 -3.29 -7.02 19.34
N ARG A 467 -4.26 -6.42 20.03
CA ARG A 467 -4.72 -5.07 19.71
C ARG A 467 -3.73 -4.01 20.17
N PHE A 468 -3.50 -3.01 19.35
CA PHE A 468 -2.82 -1.77 19.74
C PHE A 468 -3.80 -0.61 19.78
N GLN A 469 -3.50 0.41 20.57
CA GLN A 469 -4.32 1.61 20.66
C GLN A 469 -3.96 2.57 19.53
N VAL A 470 -4.98 3.06 18.83
CA VAL A 470 -4.86 4.10 17.82
C VAL A 470 -5.63 5.31 18.32
N PRO A 471 -5.06 6.52 18.26
CA PRO A 471 -5.80 7.73 18.57
C PRO A 471 -7.13 7.77 17.81
N ARG A 472 -8.21 8.20 18.45
CA ARG A 472 -9.52 8.30 17.79
C ARG A 472 -9.38 9.19 16.53
N PRO A 473 -9.92 8.76 15.39
CA PRO A 473 -9.80 9.52 14.15
C PRO A 473 -10.80 10.66 14.14
N PHE A 474 -10.69 11.44 13.06
CA PHE A 474 -11.85 12.12 12.52
C PHE A 474 -13.03 11.16 12.37
N MET A 475 -14.20 11.56 12.88
CA MET A 475 -15.49 10.94 12.51
C MET A 475 -15.76 11.03 11.01
N GLY A 476 -14.97 11.80 10.25
CA GLY A 476 -15.06 11.88 8.80
C GLY A 476 -14.33 10.77 8.03
N TYR A 477 -14.60 10.80 6.73
CA TYR A 477 -14.59 9.65 5.82
C TYR A 477 -13.21 9.16 5.35
N SER A 478 -12.08 9.66 5.87
CA SER A 478 -10.77 9.22 5.35
C SER A 478 -10.35 7.89 5.98
N PRO A 479 -10.40 6.76 5.24
CA PRO A 479 -9.92 5.50 5.79
C PRO A 479 -8.41 5.54 6.03
N PRO A 480 -7.91 4.74 6.99
CA PRO A 480 -6.48 4.52 7.11
C PRO A 480 -5.85 4.05 5.80
N LYS A 481 -4.62 4.51 5.53
CA LYS A 481 -3.84 4.08 4.36
C LYS A 481 -2.76 3.12 4.81
N LEU A 482 -2.70 1.94 4.19
CA LEU A 482 -1.72 0.90 4.48
C LEU A 482 -0.78 0.76 3.27
N ASP A 483 0.53 0.86 3.51
CA ASP A 483 1.54 0.26 2.66
C ASP A 483 1.89 -1.09 3.26
N GLU A 484 1.37 -2.14 2.63
CA GLU A 484 1.56 -3.51 3.09
C GLU A 484 3.01 -3.98 2.97
N GLY A 485 3.77 -3.48 1.99
CA GLY A 485 5.13 -3.92 1.72
C GLY A 485 6.07 -3.58 2.87
N VAL A 486 5.86 -2.42 3.51
CA VAL A 486 6.65 -1.97 4.66
C VAL A 486 5.88 -1.97 5.98
N GLY A 487 4.59 -2.35 5.97
CA GLY A 487 3.77 -2.45 7.18
C GLY A 487 3.55 -1.09 7.83
N ARG A 488 3.43 -0.05 6.98
CA ARG A 488 3.25 1.33 7.42
C ARG A 488 1.81 1.74 7.23
N LEU A 489 1.29 2.38 8.25
CA LEU A 489 -0.10 2.79 8.33
C LEU A 489 -0.17 4.28 8.65
N THR A 490 -0.98 5.02 7.91
CA THR A 490 -1.19 6.44 8.14
C THR A 490 -2.66 6.76 8.39
N TYR A 491 -2.90 7.66 9.34
CA TYR A 491 -4.21 8.21 9.67
C TYR A 491 -4.19 9.72 9.63
N LEU A 492 -5.34 10.30 9.32
CA LEU A 492 -5.59 11.72 9.47
C LEU A 492 -6.60 11.95 10.61
N GLN A 493 -6.25 12.81 11.56
CA GLN A 493 -7.12 13.20 12.68
C GLN A 493 -7.94 14.46 12.35
N GLU A 494 -8.95 14.77 13.18
CA GLU A 494 -9.86 15.92 12.96
C GLU A 494 -9.11 17.25 12.90
N ASN A 495 -8.04 17.37 13.68
CA ASN A 495 -7.24 18.58 13.79
C ASN A 495 -6.13 18.66 12.72
N GLY A 496 -6.21 17.87 11.64
CA GLY A 496 -5.18 17.82 10.60
C GLY A 496 -3.89 17.08 11.00
N THR A 497 -3.82 16.48 12.20
CA THR A 497 -2.64 15.70 12.62
C THR A 497 -2.58 14.38 11.85
N ILE A 498 -1.41 14.08 11.30
CA ILE A 498 -1.12 12.82 10.64
C ILE A 498 -0.49 11.87 11.67
N ILE A 499 -1.10 10.71 11.90
CA ILE A 499 -0.53 9.64 12.72
C ILE A 499 0.10 8.60 11.80
N VAL A 500 1.35 8.26 12.07
CA VAL A 500 2.12 7.22 11.35
C VAL A 500 2.41 6.08 12.32
N ILE A 501 2.10 4.87 11.90
CA ILE A 501 2.27 3.64 12.67
C ILE A 501 3.12 2.69 11.82
N ASP A 502 4.34 2.41 12.29
CA ASP A 502 5.26 1.45 11.68
C ASP A 502 5.16 0.12 12.43
N LEU A 503 4.66 -0.93 11.76
CA LEU A 503 4.43 -2.25 12.36
C LEU A 503 5.56 -3.26 12.09
N GLY A 504 6.44 -2.97 11.14
CA GLY A 504 7.62 -3.78 10.79
C GLY A 504 8.93 -3.12 11.21
N THR A 505 9.03 -2.64 12.46
CA THR A 505 10.23 -1.88 12.87
C THR A 505 11.43 -2.80 13.04
N TYR A 506 12.38 -2.70 12.11
CA TYR A 506 13.73 -3.18 12.32
C TYR A 506 14.53 -2.09 13.02
N SER A 507 14.74 -2.21 14.33
CA SER A 507 15.72 -1.38 15.03
C SER A 507 17.11 -1.94 14.74
N ARG A 508 17.92 -1.20 13.96
CA ARG A 508 19.38 -1.33 14.09
C ARG A 508 19.69 -0.92 15.52
N HIS A 509 20.05 -1.88 16.38
CA HIS A 509 20.81 -1.54 17.58
C HIS A 509 22.07 -0.81 17.09
N ARG A 510 22.06 0.52 17.17
CA ARG A 510 23.26 1.32 17.00
C ARG A 510 24.03 1.16 18.29
N ASP A 511 24.94 0.19 18.28
CA ASP A 511 26.02 0.08 19.26
C ASP A 511 27.04 1.21 19.04
#